data_AF-A0A0B5AU47-F1
#
_entry.id   AF-A0A0B5AU47-F1
#
_cell.length_a   1.000
_cell.length_b   1.000
_cell.length_c   1.000
_cell.angle_alpha   90.00
_cell.angle_beta   90.00
_cell.angle_gamma   90.00
#
_symmetry.space_group_name_H-M   'P 1'
#
loop_
_entity.id
_entity.type
_entity.pdbx_description
1 polymer ?
#
loop_
_entity_poly.entity_id
_entity_poly.type
_entity_poly.pdbx_seq_one_letter_code
_entity_poly.pdbx_strand_id
1 'polypeptide(L)'
;MNTYWNENGKHQEQIDELQNLIPSWGMTENSYMNLLITASKVYYDVYNNGGCNLLDCYMDDIDTYIKPFAKEFTKLRFDVLPATLYRNLKNVEKLEAFMDDLVVYLSDKDLSYKKYTLYHNSKNELLSETEKEGFRVITFGLEAEYESWKNSRLTRFGYKMV
;
A
#
# COMPACT_ATOMS: atom_id res chain seq x y z
N MET A 1 -22.87 -1.37 8.79
CA MET A 1 -22.05 -2.45 8.21
C MET A 1 -20.71 -2.43 8.90
N ASN A 2 -20.19 -3.59 9.24
CA ASN A 2 -18.86 -3.76 9.83
C ASN A 2 -17.84 -3.69 8.70
N THR A 3 -16.88 -2.77 8.79
CA THR A 3 -15.92 -2.50 7.71
C THR A 3 -14.54 -2.24 8.27
N TYR A 4 -13.49 -2.56 7.52
CA TYR A 4 -12.14 -2.19 7.93
C TYR A 4 -11.94 -0.65 8.03
N TRP A 5 -12.68 0.13 7.25
CA TRP A 5 -12.66 1.60 7.26
C TRP A 5 -13.11 2.23 8.58
N ASN A 6 -13.99 1.56 9.33
CA ASN A 6 -14.50 2.05 10.61
C ASN A 6 -13.98 1.23 11.79
N GLU A 7 -12.84 0.56 11.63
CA GLU A 7 -12.17 -0.22 12.67
C GLU A 7 -13.03 -1.38 13.23
N ASN A 8 -14.01 -1.85 12.45
CA ASN A 8 -14.87 -2.98 12.83
C ASN A 8 -14.83 -4.11 11.80
N GLY A 9 -13.75 -4.22 11.03
CA GLY A 9 -13.58 -5.29 10.05
C GLY A 9 -13.55 -6.67 10.71
N LYS A 10 -13.90 -7.70 9.94
CA LYS A 10 -13.99 -9.09 10.46
C LYS A 10 -12.66 -9.59 11.03
N HIS A 11 -11.56 -9.19 10.40
CA HIS A 11 -10.19 -9.51 10.80
C HIS A 11 -9.40 -8.24 11.14
N GLN A 12 -10.01 -7.32 11.90
CA GLN A 12 -9.45 -5.98 12.13
C GLN A 12 -8.03 -6.02 12.70
N GLU A 13 -7.81 -6.79 13.77
CA GLU A 13 -6.49 -6.90 14.41
C GLU A 13 -5.41 -7.36 13.42
N GLN A 14 -5.73 -8.35 12.58
CA GLN A 14 -4.79 -8.87 11.60
C GLN A 14 -4.49 -7.87 10.48
N ILE A 15 -5.50 -7.14 9.98
CA ILE A 15 -5.22 -6.13 8.96
C ILE A 15 -4.39 -4.97 9.53
N ASP A 16 -4.59 -4.60 10.78
CA ASP A 16 -3.81 -3.54 11.44
C ASP A 16 -2.34 -3.95 11.57
N GLU A 17 -2.08 -5.21 11.97
CA GLU A 17 -0.73 -5.79 11.97
C GLU A 17 -0.09 -5.78 10.58
N LEU A 18 -0.84 -6.21 9.55
CA LEU A 18 -0.38 -6.21 8.16
C LEU A 18 -0.07 -4.79 7.66
N GLN A 19 -0.94 -3.82 7.93
CA GLN A 19 -0.74 -2.44 7.50
C GLN A 19 0.51 -1.79 8.11
N ASN A 20 0.87 -2.17 9.34
CA ASN A 20 2.12 -1.71 9.97
C ASN A 20 3.40 -2.22 9.28
N LEU A 21 3.30 -3.27 8.45
CA LEU A 21 4.42 -3.78 7.67
C LEU A 21 4.68 -2.95 6.40
N ILE A 22 3.69 -2.23 5.88
CA ILE A 22 3.76 -1.49 4.61
C ILE A 22 4.83 -0.38 4.68
N PRO A 23 5.71 -0.25 3.67
CA PRO A 23 6.60 0.90 3.61
C PRO A 23 5.81 2.19 3.43
N SER A 24 6.31 3.28 3.99
CA SER A 24 5.66 4.60 3.86
C SER A 24 5.56 5.06 2.41
N TRP A 25 6.46 4.59 1.54
CA TRP A 25 6.51 4.97 0.14
C TRP A 25 6.83 3.78 -0.77
N GLY A 26 6.15 3.76 -1.92
CA GLY A 26 6.54 2.93 -3.07
C GLY A 26 6.05 1.49 -2.99
N MET A 27 6.84 0.60 -3.60
CA MET A 27 6.63 -0.85 -3.63
C MET A 27 7.83 -1.57 -2.99
N THR A 28 7.87 -2.89 -3.12
CA THR A 28 8.94 -3.75 -2.58
C THR A 28 9.35 -4.82 -3.61
N GLU A 29 10.40 -5.58 -3.32
CA GLU A 29 10.77 -6.78 -4.10
C GLU A 29 9.85 -7.98 -3.80
N ASN A 30 9.02 -7.92 -2.75
CA ASN A 30 8.17 -9.03 -2.31
C ASN A 30 6.76 -8.90 -2.92
N SER A 31 6.38 -9.87 -3.76
CA SER A 31 5.08 -9.89 -4.43
C SER A 31 3.87 -9.94 -3.48
N TYR A 32 3.96 -10.62 -2.34
CA TYR A 32 2.88 -10.68 -1.34
C TYR A 32 2.73 -9.35 -0.61
N MET A 33 3.85 -8.66 -0.35
CA MET A 33 3.82 -7.30 0.20
C MET A 33 3.24 -6.32 -0.82
N ASN A 34 3.58 -6.43 -2.11
CA ASN A 34 3.01 -5.56 -3.14
C ASN A 34 1.51 -5.82 -3.38
N LEU A 35 1.05 -7.07 -3.23
CA LEU A 35 -0.37 -7.42 -3.19
C LEU A 35 -1.07 -6.66 -2.05
N LEU A 36 -0.52 -6.71 -0.82
CA LEU A 36 -1.05 -5.99 0.33
C LEU A 36 -1.08 -4.47 0.08
N ILE A 37 0.04 -3.88 -0.36
CA ILE A 37 0.16 -2.45 -0.66
C ILE A 37 -0.91 -2.01 -1.68
N THR A 38 -1.05 -2.77 -2.77
CA THR A 38 -2.01 -2.45 -3.84
C THR A 38 -3.45 -2.57 -3.35
N ALA A 39 -3.76 -3.64 -2.60
CA ALA A 39 -5.08 -3.82 -2.02
C ALA A 39 -5.44 -2.69 -1.04
N SER A 40 -4.50 -2.30 -0.16
CA SER A 40 -4.70 -1.18 0.76
C SER A 40 -4.93 0.15 0.05
N LYS A 41 -4.19 0.44 -1.03
CA LYS A 41 -4.40 1.65 -1.86
C LYS A 41 -5.77 1.66 -2.53
N VAL A 42 -6.17 0.54 -3.13
CA VAL A 42 -7.47 0.36 -3.77
C VAL A 42 -8.61 0.51 -2.76
N TYR A 43 -8.48 -0.13 -1.60
CA TYR A 43 -9.47 -0.05 -0.52
C TYR A 43 -9.63 1.39 -0.02
N TYR A 44 -8.51 2.05 0.27
CA TYR A 44 -8.50 3.45 0.68
C TYR A 44 -9.13 4.36 -0.39
N ASP A 45 -8.81 4.19 -1.66
CA ASP A 45 -9.37 5.02 -2.73
C ASP A 45 -10.88 4.87 -2.87
N VAL A 46 -11.41 3.65 -2.73
CA VAL A 46 -12.85 3.43 -2.78
C VAL A 46 -13.56 4.16 -1.65
N TYR A 47 -13.04 4.07 -0.42
CA TYR A 47 -13.67 4.71 0.73
C TYR A 47 -13.44 6.22 0.81
N ASN A 48 -12.22 6.68 0.55
CA ASN A 48 -11.84 8.08 0.68
C ASN A 48 -12.22 8.92 -0.54
N ASN A 49 -12.05 8.36 -1.75
CA ASN A 49 -12.20 9.09 -3.02
C ASN A 49 -13.36 8.56 -3.87
N GLY A 50 -14.17 7.61 -3.38
CA GLY A 50 -15.25 6.99 -4.14
C GLY A 50 -14.78 6.13 -5.32
N GLY A 51 -13.49 5.72 -5.32
CA GLY A 51 -12.88 4.88 -6.35
C GLY A 51 -12.51 5.62 -7.64
N CYS A 52 -12.43 6.95 -7.62
CA CYS A 52 -12.17 7.74 -8.82
C CYS A 52 -10.80 7.47 -9.46
N ASN A 53 -9.81 7.01 -8.68
CA ASN A 53 -8.45 6.77 -9.20
C ASN A 53 -8.23 5.31 -9.62
N LEU A 54 -9.24 4.44 -9.51
CA LEU A 54 -9.11 3.01 -9.83
C LEU A 54 -8.67 2.75 -11.28
N LEU A 55 -9.29 3.44 -12.24
CA LEU A 55 -8.99 3.24 -13.66
C LEU A 55 -7.68 3.91 -14.07
N ASP A 56 -7.44 5.12 -13.58
CA ASP A 56 -6.36 5.98 -14.07
C ASP A 56 -5.04 5.78 -13.31
N CYS A 57 -5.09 5.30 -12.07
CA CYS A 57 -3.90 5.19 -11.21
C CYS A 57 -3.58 3.77 -10.75
N TYR A 58 -4.58 2.88 -10.65
CA TYR A 58 -4.38 1.58 -10.01
C TYR A 58 -4.57 0.38 -10.94
N MET A 59 -5.06 0.54 -12.17
CA MET A 59 -5.33 -0.62 -13.03
C MET A 59 -4.06 -1.41 -13.35
N ASP A 60 -2.96 -0.72 -13.65
CA ASP A 60 -1.67 -1.38 -13.93
C ASP A 60 -1.13 -2.11 -12.68
N ASP A 61 -1.26 -1.49 -11.49
CA ASP A 61 -0.87 -2.12 -10.22
C ASP A 61 -1.77 -3.32 -9.89
N ILE A 62 -3.08 -3.23 -10.12
CA ILE A 62 -4.03 -4.34 -9.94
C ILE A 62 -3.65 -5.50 -10.87
N ASP A 63 -3.33 -5.20 -12.13
CA ASP A 63 -2.95 -6.19 -13.12
C ASP A 63 -1.62 -6.86 -12.77
N THR A 64 -0.69 -6.10 -12.19
CA THR A 64 0.64 -6.59 -11.85
C THR A 64 0.67 -7.33 -10.51
N TYR A 65 -0.04 -6.83 -9.49
CA TYR A 65 0.13 -7.28 -8.10
C TYR A 65 -1.09 -7.97 -7.50
N ILE A 66 -2.29 -7.83 -8.07
CA ILE A 66 -3.49 -8.53 -7.57
C ILE A 66 -3.92 -9.66 -8.51
N LYS A 67 -4.02 -9.41 -9.82
CA LYS A 67 -4.47 -10.42 -10.79
C LYS A 67 -3.69 -11.74 -10.75
N PRO A 68 -2.36 -11.79 -10.50
CA PRO A 68 -1.65 -13.06 -10.37
C PRO A 68 -2.18 -13.96 -9.25
N PHE A 69 -2.86 -13.39 -8.26
CA PHE A 69 -3.45 -14.08 -7.11
C PHE A 69 -4.97 -14.21 -7.20
N ALA A 70 -5.59 -13.79 -8.32
CA ALA A 70 -7.05 -13.70 -8.47
C ALA A 70 -7.82 -14.98 -8.12
N LYS A 71 -7.22 -16.15 -8.34
CA LYS A 71 -7.83 -17.46 -8.04
C LYS A 71 -8.06 -17.70 -6.53
N GLU A 72 -7.34 -16.97 -5.68
CA GLU A 72 -7.44 -17.08 -4.22
C GLU A 72 -8.59 -16.22 -3.68
N PHE A 73 -9.10 -15.27 -4.47
CA PHE A 73 -10.17 -14.36 -4.09
C PHE A 73 -11.49 -14.77 -4.73
N THR A 74 -12.41 -15.28 -3.91
CA THR A 74 -13.62 -15.94 -4.42
C THR A 74 -14.79 -14.98 -4.61
N LYS A 75 -14.78 -13.87 -3.86
CA LYS A 75 -15.90 -12.92 -3.80
C LYS A 75 -15.77 -11.74 -4.76
N LEU A 76 -14.55 -11.46 -5.23
CA LEU A 76 -14.26 -10.43 -6.20
C LEU A 76 -13.48 -11.01 -7.38
N ARG A 77 -14.14 -11.08 -8.55
CA ARG A 77 -13.50 -11.58 -9.77
C ARG A 77 -12.66 -10.49 -10.40
N PHE A 78 -11.37 -10.75 -10.52
CA PHE A 78 -10.40 -9.88 -11.21
C PHE A 78 -10.24 -10.20 -12.70
N ASP A 79 -10.58 -11.43 -13.13
CA ASP A 79 -10.58 -11.83 -14.54
C ASP A 79 -11.91 -11.44 -15.23
N VAL A 80 -12.12 -10.13 -15.36
CA VAL A 80 -13.29 -9.53 -16.03
C VAL A 80 -12.84 -8.27 -16.77
N LEU A 81 -13.70 -7.76 -17.67
CA LEU A 81 -13.46 -6.48 -18.34
C LEU A 81 -13.21 -5.34 -17.33
N PRO A 82 -12.31 -4.38 -17.62
CA PRO A 82 -11.96 -3.29 -16.69
C PRO A 82 -13.16 -2.52 -16.13
N ALA A 83 -14.17 -2.22 -16.96
CA ALA A 83 -15.39 -1.55 -16.50
C ALA A 83 -16.21 -2.39 -15.50
N THR A 84 -16.17 -3.72 -15.63
CA THR A 84 -16.80 -4.64 -14.67
C THR A 84 -15.99 -4.75 -13.40
N LEU A 85 -14.65 -4.81 -13.51
CA LEU A 85 -13.75 -4.83 -12.36
C LEU A 85 -13.92 -3.57 -11.52
N TYR A 86 -13.92 -2.39 -12.16
CA TYR A 86 -14.20 -1.10 -11.54
C TYR A 86 -15.52 -1.10 -10.74
N ARG A 87 -16.62 -1.58 -11.34
CA ARG A 87 -17.91 -1.71 -10.65
C ARG A 87 -17.86 -2.69 -9.47
N ASN A 88 -17.11 -3.78 -9.61
CA ASN A 88 -16.96 -4.77 -8.53
C ASN A 88 -16.15 -4.20 -7.36
N LEU A 89 -15.06 -3.49 -7.62
CA LEU A 89 -14.23 -2.85 -6.59
C LEU A 89 -14.99 -1.75 -5.83
N LYS A 90 -15.88 -1.03 -6.52
CA LYS A 90 -16.77 -0.02 -5.89
C LYS A 90 -17.96 -0.60 -5.15
N ASN A 91 -18.23 -1.90 -5.30
CA ASN A 91 -19.25 -2.55 -4.50
C ASN A 91 -18.64 -2.86 -3.13
N VAL A 92 -19.08 -2.13 -2.11
CA VAL A 92 -18.47 -2.19 -0.78
C VAL A 92 -18.52 -3.59 -0.17
N GLU A 93 -19.63 -4.33 -0.34
CA GLU A 93 -19.72 -5.71 0.17
C GLU A 93 -18.70 -6.65 -0.49
N LYS A 94 -18.47 -6.51 -1.80
CA LYS A 94 -17.44 -7.29 -2.50
C LYS A 94 -16.04 -6.88 -2.11
N LEU A 95 -15.82 -5.59 -1.87
CA LEU A 95 -14.54 -5.05 -1.44
C LEU A 95 -14.16 -5.52 -0.04
N GLU A 96 -15.10 -5.47 0.92
CA GLU A 96 -14.91 -6.03 2.26
C GLU A 96 -14.60 -7.53 2.20
N ALA A 97 -15.36 -8.28 1.40
CA ALA A 97 -15.14 -9.71 1.24
C ALA A 97 -13.78 -10.03 0.56
N PHE A 98 -13.30 -9.17 -0.33
CA PHE A 98 -11.95 -9.26 -0.88
C PHE A 98 -10.89 -9.02 0.20
N MET A 99 -11.07 -8.03 1.08
CA MET A 99 -10.17 -7.79 2.21
C MET A 99 -10.15 -8.97 3.19
N ASP A 100 -11.30 -9.60 3.46
CA ASP A 100 -11.37 -10.82 4.25
C ASP A 100 -10.54 -11.96 3.63
N ASP A 101 -10.77 -12.25 2.33
CA ASP A 101 -10.02 -13.29 1.61
C ASP A 101 -8.50 -12.97 1.60
N LEU A 102 -8.13 -11.69 1.45
CA LEU A 102 -6.75 -11.23 1.48
C LEU A 102 -6.06 -11.48 2.82
N VAL A 103 -6.70 -11.10 3.93
CA VAL A 103 -6.12 -11.29 5.27
C VAL A 103 -5.89 -12.78 5.55
N VAL A 104 -6.87 -13.63 5.20
CA VAL A 104 -6.72 -15.09 5.33
C VAL A 104 -5.57 -15.59 4.45
N TYR A 105 -5.52 -15.16 3.19
CA TYR A 105 -4.50 -15.60 2.23
C TYR A 105 -3.07 -15.19 2.64
N LEU A 106 -2.89 -14.02 3.26
CA LEU A 106 -1.59 -13.52 3.67
C LEU A 106 -1.11 -14.06 5.03
N SER A 107 -1.99 -14.67 5.82
CA SER A 107 -1.70 -15.08 7.21
C SER A 107 -0.52 -16.05 7.38
N ASP A 108 -0.20 -16.83 6.34
CA ASP A 108 0.88 -17.81 6.32
C ASP A 108 2.01 -17.44 5.34
N LYS A 109 1.99 -16.24 4.76
CA LYS A 109 2.96 -15.81 3.74
C LYS A 109 4.11 -15.04 4.38
N ASP A 110 5.30 -15.21 3.80
CA ASP A 110 6.45 -14.38 4.13
C ASP A 110 6.30 -13.01 3.47
N LEU A 111 6.05 -12.00 4.31
CA LEU A 111 5.89 -10.60 3.94
C LEU A 111 7.18 -9.79 4.14
N SER A 112 8.29 -10.44 4.50
CA SER A 112 9.55 -9.76 4.74
C SER A 112 10.12 -9.13 3.47
N TYR A 113 10.75 -7.98 3.65
CA TYR A 113 11.47 -7.26 2.61
C TYR A 113 12.55 -6.38 3.26
N LYS A 114 13.57 -5.99 2.50
CA LYS A 114 14.59 -5.06 2.97
C LYS A 114 13.97 -3.66 3.11
N LYS A 115 13.95 -3.14 4.33
CA LYS A 115 13.42 -1.81 4.64
C LYS A 115 14.55 -0.79 4.60
N TYR A 116 14.41 0.20 3.72
CA TYR A 116 15.29 1.37 3.68
C TYR A 116 14.61 2.51 4.44
N THR A 117 15.34 3.14 5.36
CA THR A 117 14.77 4.14 6.27
C THR A 117 15.52 5.45 6.13
N LEU A 118 14.77 6.55 6.06
CA LEU A 118 15.31 7.90 6.16
C LEU A 118 14.50 8.67 7.21
N TYR A 119 15.15 9.65 7.81
CA TYR A 119 14.50 10.59 8.71
C TYR A 119 14.54 11.96 8.04
N HIS A 120 13.43 12.69 8.09
CA HIS A 120 13.36 14.03 7.50
C HIS A 120 12.69 15.04 8.43
N ASN A 121 13.19 16.27 8.40
CA ASN A 121 12.56 17.43 9.01
C ASN A 121 12.20 18.41 7.91
N SER A 122 10.94 18.38 7.47
CA SER A 122 10.48 19.23 6.37
C SER A 122 10.44 20.72 6.71
N LYS A 123 10.37 21.08 8.00
CA LYS A 123 10.37 22.49 8.43
C LYS A 123 11.75 23.12 8.27
N ASN A 124 12.79 22.35 8.56
CA ASN A 124 14.18 22.80 8.51
C ASN A 124 14.92 22.32 7.25
N GLU A 125 14.22 21.60 6.37
CA GLU A 125 14.77 21.04 5.12
C GLU A 125 16.00 20.14 5.38
N LEU A 126 15.90 19.27 6.38
CA LEU A 126 16.99 18.37 6.79
C LEU A 126 16.63 16.91 6.55
N LEU A 127 17.66 16.12 6.21
CA LEU A 127 17.61 14.67 6.09
C LEU A 127 18.65 14.03 7.00
N SER A 128 18.37 12.84 7.50
CA SER A 128 19.29 12.04 8.30
C SER A 128 19.11 10.56 7.99
N GLU A 129 20.20 9.81 7.95
CA GLU A 129 20.18 8.34 7.80
C GLU A 129 19.98 7.63 9.16
N THR A 130 20.18 8.36 10.25
CA THR A 130 19.93 7.88 11.62
C THR A 130 18.78 8.64 12.26
N GLU A 131 18.15 8.04 13.27
CA GLU A 131 17.08 8.69 14.01
C GLU A 131 17.56 9.98 14.68
N LYS A 132 16.72 11.02 14.65
CA LYS A 132 16.98 12.31 15.30
C LYS A 132 15.67 12.86 15.88
N GLU A 133 15.77 13.47 17.05
CA GLU A 133 14.62 14.09 17.70
C GLU A 133 13.96 15.13 16.79
N GLY A 134 12.63 15.07 16.69
CA GLY A 134 11.83 15.97 15.86
C GLY A 134 11.86 15.68 14.36
N PHE A 135 12.55 14.62 13.91
CA PHE A 135 12.47 14.15 12.52
C PHE A 135 11.31 13.14 12.38
N ARG A 136 10.67 13.14 11.21
CA ARG A 136 9.70 12.12 10.82
C ARG A 136 10.41 10.99 10.09
N VAL A 137 9.96 9.77 10.31
CA VAL A 137 10.46 8.59 9.59
C VAL A 137 9.73 8.43 8.25
N ILE A 138 10.47 8.05 7.23
CA ILE A 138 9.93 7.57 5.95
C ILE A 138 10.67 6.29 5.56
N THR A 139 9.92 5.28 5.13
CA THR A 139 10.45 3.97 4.78
C THR A 139 10.11 3.58 3.35
N PHE A 140 10.98 2.77 2.74
CA PHE A 140 10.88 2.31 1.36
C PHE A 140 11.18 0.81 1.31
N GLY A 141 10.59 0.10 0.34
CA GLY A 141 10.93 -1.29 0.06
C GLY A 141 11.95 -1.50 -1.05
N LEU A 142 12.19 -0.47 -1.87
CA LEU A 142 13.14 -0.51 -2.98
C LEU A 142 14.24 0.54 -2.79
N GLU A 143 15.49 0.14 -3.05
CA GLU A 143 16.66 1.02 -2.95
C GLU A 143 16.58 2.17 -3.96
N ALA A 144 16.15 1.88 -5.18
CA ALA A 144 16.01 2.88 -6.24
C ALA A 144 15.02 3.98 -5.87
N GLU A 145 13.92 3.65 -5.19
CA GLU A 145 12.94 4.63 -4.71
C GLU A 145 13.49 5.44 -3.54
N TYR A 146 14.17 4.79 -2.60
CA TYR A 146 14.88 5.46 -1.50
C TYR A 146 15.89 6.49 -2.03
N GLU A 147 16.78 6.07 -2.94
CA GLU A 147 17.80 6.94 -3.51
C GLU A 147 17.19 8.05 -4.36
N SER A 148 16.19 7.74 -5.19
CA SER A 148 15.48 8.75 -5.99
C SER A 148 14.82 9.81 -5.10
N TRP A 149 14.12 9.36 -4.04
CA TRP A 149 13.46 10.25 -3.11
C TRP A 149 14.47 11.14 -2.37
N LYS A 150 15.54 10.55 -1.82
CA LYS A 150 16.63 11.24 -1.12
C LYS A 150 17.30 12.26 -2.04
N ASN A 151 17.72 11.84 -3.23
CA ASN A 151 18.41 12.72 -4.19
C ASN A 151 17.51 13.86 -4.66
N SER A 152 16.22 13.62 -4.88
CA SER A 152 15.26 14.68 -5.19
C SER A 152 15.21 15.74 -4.09
N ARG A 153 15.22 15.34 -2.80
CA ARG A 153 15.20 16.31 -1.68
C ARG A 153 16.48 17.13 -1.64
N LEU A 154 17.64 16.51 -1.83
CA LEU A 154 18.93 17.20 -1.81
C LEU A 154 19.09 18.15 -3.00
N THR A 155 18.72 17.71 -4.21
CA THR A 155 19.05 18.44 -5.45
C THR A 155 17.96 19.41 -5.89
N ARG A 156 16.69 19.00 -5.81
CA ARG A 156 15.55 19.80 -6.28
C ARG A 156 14.98 20.68 -5.18
N PHE A 157 14.94 20.19 -3.95
CA PHE A 157 14.33 20.89 -2.82
C PHE A 157 15.35 21.52 -1.87
N GLY A 158 16.65 21.38 -2.11
CA GLY A 158 17.71 22.05 -1.35
C GLY A 158 17.91 21.53 0.08
N TYR A 159 17.40 20.34 0.40
CA TYR A 159 17.58 19.76 1.72
C TYR A 159 19.06 19.46 2.00
N LYS A 160 19.43 19.40 3.27
CA LYS A 160 20.80 19.08 3.71
C LYS A 160 20.84 17.81 4.55
N MET A 161 21.89 17.02 4.36
CA MET A 161 22.20 15.89 5.24
C MET A 161 22.76 16.39 6.58
N VAL A 162 22.33 15.78 7.68
CA VAL A 162 22.79 16.08 9.05
C VAL A 162 22.97 14.82 9.88
#